data_AF-A0A936GMK8-F1
#
_entry.id   AF-A0A936GMK8-F1
#
_cell.length_a   1.000
_cell.length_b   1.000
_cell.length_c   1.000
_cell.angle_alpha   90.00
_cell.angle_beta   90.00
_cell.angle_gamma   90.00
#
_symmetry.space_group_name_H-M   'P 1'
#
loop_
_entity.id
_entity.type
_entity.pdbx_description
1 polymer ?
#
loop_
_entity_poly.entity_id
_entity_poly.type
_entity_poly.pdbx_seq_one_letter_code
_entity_poly.pdbx_strand_id
1 'polypeptide(L)'
;MPGPDTLNYIHDLLNDLVNTTQAVSKVLLKQLTPSFGPTGVPGDAEKIKAACDNLYALFLTLFEWELDVRFVRPHEAFAELFSKMSGWTTEMRSELRRLTIEFDTLVSSPGLSGSYTLTMTINAPTGLQAFEDEFHRMANDPKVLAAISSKL
;
A
#
# COMPACT_ATOMS: atom_id res chain seq x y z
N MET A 1 -4.87 23.94 0.06
CA MET A 1 -6.11 23.35 0.58
C MET A 1 -6.39 23.98 1.94
N PRO A 2 -7.64 24.35 2.30
CA PRO A 2 -7.98 24.81 3.65
C PRO A 2 -7.64 23.78 4.73
N GLY A 3 -7.48 24.22 5.98
CA GLY A 3 -7.13 23.34 7.10
C GLY A 3 -8.12 22.18 7.32
N PRO A 4 -9.44 22.42 7.40
CA PRO A 4 -10.44 21.36 7.56
C PRO A 4 -10.41 20.35 6.41
N ASP A 5 -10.32 20.85 5.18
CA ASP A 5 -10.28 20.02 3.97
C ASP A 5 -8.99 19.17 3.95
N THR A 6 -7.87 19.72 4.43
CA THR A 6 -6.60 18.99 4.55
C THR A 6 -6.72 17.83 5.54
N LEU A 7 -7.39 18.02 6.68
CA LEU A 7 -7.59 16.97 7.67
C LEU A 7 -8.49 15.84 7.12
N ASN A 8 -9.59 16.20 6.46
CA ASN A 8 -10.45 15.22 5.80
C ASN A 8 -9.68 14.44 4.73
N TYR A 9 -8.88 15.15 3.94
CA TYR A 9 -8.06 14.54 2.89
C TYR A 9 -7.01 13.56 3.45
N ILE A 10 -6.37 13.88 4.59
CA ILE A 10 -5.47 12.94 5.28
C ILE A 10 -6.23 11.68 5.70
N HIS A 11 -7.43 11.84 6.27
CA HIS A 11 -8.25 10.70 6.68
C HIS A 11 -8.65 9.83 5.48
N ASP A 12 -9.00 10.43 4.36
CA ASP A 12 -9.32 9.71 3.11
C ASP A 12 -8.09 8.94 2.60
N LEU A 13 -6.91 9.58 2.58
CA LEU A 13 -5.65 8.91 2.23
C LEU A 13 -5.37 7.70 3.13
N LEU A 14 -5.56 7.82 4.45
CA LEU A 14 -5.36 6.69 5.36
C LEU A 14 -6.32 5.53 5.06
N ASN A 15 -7.59 5.83 4.83
CA ASN A 15 -8.58 4.82 4.48
C ASN A 15 -8.25 4.15 3.15
N ASP A 16 -7.87 4.92 2.13
CA ASP A 16 -7.50 4.39 0.83
C ASP A 16 -6.30 3.44 0.91
N LEU A 17 -5.28 3.79 1.69
CA LEU A 17 -4.13 2.92 1.91
C LEU A 17 -4.55 1.60 2.59
N VAL A 18 -5.35 1.67 3.65
CA VAL A 18 -5.84 0.49 4.39
C VAL A 18 -6.67 -0.40 3.48
N ASN A 19 -7.65 0.17 2.78
CA ASN A 19 -8.55 -0.54 1.89
C ASN A 19 -7.78 -1.21 0.74
N THR A 20 -6.84 -0.48 0.13
CA THR A 20 -6.02 -1.02 -0.96
C THR A 20 -5.11 -2.15 -0.47
N THR A 21 -4.50 -2.00 0.70
CA THR A 21 -3.67 -3.05 1.32
C THR A 21 -4.48 -4.31 1.61
N GLN A 22 -5.68 -4.16 2.18
CA GLN A 22 -6.59 -5.28 2.42
C GLN A 22 -7.04 -5.95 1.12
N ALA A 23 -7.31 -5.16 0.07
CA ALA A 23 -7.64 -5.69 -1.25
C ALA A 23 -6.48 -6.50 -1.84
N VAL A 24 -5.23 -6.05 -1.70
CA VAL A 24 -4.04 -6.80 -2.12
C VAL A 24 -3.99 -8.15 -1.40
N SER A 25 -4.12 -8.17 -0.08
CA SER A 25 -4.17 -9.42 0.70
C SER A 25 -5.30 -10.34 0.24
N LYS A 26 -6.48 -9.80 -0.06
CA LYS A 26 -7.62 -10.58 -0.56
C LYS A 26 -7.34 -11.19 -1.92
N VAL A 27 -6.75 -10.46 -2.86
CA VAL A 27 -6.41 -11.00 -4.18
C VAL A 27 -5.37 -12.11 -4.05
N LEU A 28 -4.31 -11.90 -3.26
CA LEU A 28 -3.29 -12.93 -3.01
C LEU A 28 -3.89 -14.21 -2.44
N LEU A 29 -4.63 -14.10 -1.33
CA LEU A 29 -5.12 -15.27 -0.59
C LEU A 29 -6.34 -15.96 -1.23
N LYS A 30 -7.20 -15.20 -1.91
CA LYS A 30 -8.49 -15.71 -2.41
C LYS A 30 -8.55 -15.88 -3.92
N GLN A 31 -7.61 -15.33 -4.67
CA GLN A 31 -7.57 -15.45 -6.13
C GLN A 31 -6.28 -16.10 -6.59
N LEU A 32 -5.12 -15.50 -6.26
CA LEU A 32 -3.84 -15.94 -6.80
C LEU A 32 -3.41 -17.30 -6.26
N THR A 33 -3.27 -17.47 -4.93
CA THR A 33 -2.86 -18.75 -4.34
C THR A 33 -3.73 -19.94 -4.79
N PRO A 34 -5.09 -19.88 -4.74
CA PRO A 34 -5.90 -21.01 -5.19
C PRO A 34 -5.86 -21.24 -6.72
N SER A 35 -5.49 -20.24 -7.52
CA SER A 35 -5.40 -20.39 -8.98
C SER A 35 -4.26 -21.31 -9.44
N PHE A 36 -3.24 -21.53 -8.61
CA PHE A 36 -2.17 -22.50 -8.89
C PHE A 36 -2.60 -23.97 -8.73
N GLY A 37 -3.80 -24.22 -8.22
CA GLY A 37 -4.33 -25.57 -8.01
C GLY A 37 -3.70 -26.29 -6.81
N PRO A 38 -4.29 -27.42 -6.39
CA PRO A 38 -3.71 -28.27 -5.36
C PRO A 38 -2.47 -29.02 -5.88
N THR A 39 -1.63 -29.50 -4.97
CA THR A 39 -0.42 -30.28 -5.30
C THR A 39 -0.73 -31.43 -6.27
N GLY A 40 0.02 -31.48 -7.37
CA GLY A 40 -0.14 -32.51 -8.40
C GLY A 40 -1.25 -32.23 -9.43
N VAL A 41 -2.00 -31.14 -9.29
CA VAL A 41 -3.00 -30.70 -10.26
C VAL A 41 -2.52 -29.40 -10.92
N PRO A 42 -2.51 -29.31 -12.25
CA PRO A 42 -2.18 -28.06 -12.93
C PRO A 42 -3.10 -26.92 -12.50
N GLY A 43 -2.52 -25.74 -12.32
CA GLY A 43 -3.26 -24.50 -12.08
C GLY A 43 -4.06 -24.04 -13.30
N ASP A 44 -4.86 -23.00 -13.09
CA ASP A 44 -5.71 -22.38 -14.10
C ASP A 44 -5.07 -21.08 -14.58
N ALA A 45 -4.51 -21.10 -15.80
CA ALA A 45 -3.77 -19.98 -16.37
C ALA A 45 -4.63 -18.71 -16.52
N GLU A 46 -5.91 -18.83 -16.83
CA GLU A 46 -6.81 -17.68 -16.97
C GLU A 46 -7.06 -17.03 -15.62
N LYS A 47 -7.26 -17.83 -14.56
CA LYS A 47 -7.41 -17.31 -13.19
C LYS A 47 -6.13 -16.69 -12.64
N ILE A 48 -4.98 -17.30 -12.93
CA ILE A 48 -3.67 -16.73 -12.57
C ILE A 48 -3.53 -15.35 -13.21
N LYS A 49 -3.77 -15.26 -14.52
CA LYS A 49 -3.71 -13.98 -15.24
C LYS A 49 -4.66 -12.95 -14.64
N ALA A 50 -5.93 -13.31 -14.42
CA ALA A 50 -6.92 -12.38 -13.86
C ALA A 50 -6.53 -11.89 -12.45
N ALA A 51 -5.98 -12.76 -11.61
CA ALA A 51 -5.46 -12.36 -10.30
C ALA A 51 -4.25 -11.41 -10.42
N CYS A 52 -3.34 -11.67 -11.35
CA CYS A 52 -2.21 -10.78 -11.65
C CYS A 52 -2.66 -9.41 -12.17
N ASP A 53 -3.66 -9.36 -13.06
CA ASP A 53 -4.23 -8.10 -13.56
C ASP A 53 -4.88 -7.30 -12.42
N ASN A 54 -5.59 -7.96 -11.51
CA ASN A 54 -6.16 -7.33 -10.31
C ASN A 54 -5.08 -6.79 -9.37
N LEU A 55 -4.01 -7.55 -9.14
CA LEU A 55 -2.87 -7.06 -8.36
C LEU A 55 -2.25 -5.83 -9.03
N TYR A 56 -2.02 -5.88 -10.34
CA TYR A 56 -1.47 -4.74 -11.08
C TYR A 56 -2.30 -3.47 -10.88
N ALA A 57 -3.62 -3.55 -11.00
CA ALA A 57 -4.51 -2.42 -10.76
C ALA A 57 -4.41 -1.86 -9.33
N LEU A 58 -4.32 -2.73 -8.32
CA LEU A 58 -4.16 -2.31 -6.92
C LEU A 58 -2.80 -1.66 -6.66
N PHE A 59 -1.73 -2.17 -7.27
CA PHE A 59 -0.40 -1.56 -7.16
C PHE A 59 -0.31 -0.22 -7.90
N LEU A 60 -1.07 -0.04 -8.98
CA LEU A 60 -1.24 1.26 -9.62
C LEU A 60 -1.95 2.24 -8.67
N THR A 61 -3.00 1.80 -7.98
CA THR A 61 -3.71 2.61 -6.96
C THR A 61 -2.76 3.02 -5.82
N LEU A 62 -1.92 2.11 -5.32
CA LEU A 62 -0.89 2.45 -4.31
C LEU A 62 0.12 3.46 -4.84
N PHE A 63 0.49 3.35 -6.13
CA PHE A 63 1.40 4.31 -6.74
C PHE A 63 0.75 5.70 -6.86
N GLU A 64 -0.51 5.78 -7.28
CA GLU A 64 -1.28 7.03 -7.33
C GLU A 64 -1.41 7.65 -5.94
N TRP A 65 -1.72 6.86 -4.92
CA TRP A 65 -1.74 7.30 -3.52
C TRP A 65 -0.40 7.94 -3.08
N GLU A 66 0.72 7.34 -3.47
CA GLU A 66 2.05 7.86 -3.16
C GLU A 66 2.31 9.18 -3.89
N LEU A 67 1.82 9.34 -5.12
CA LEU A 67 1.89 10.60 -5.84
C LEU A 67 1.05 11.68 -5.14
N ASP A 68 -0.14 11.33 -4.68
CA ASP A 68 -1.02 12.25 -3.96
C ASP A 68 -0.36 12.77 -2.68
N VAL A 69 0.25 11.88 -1.89
CA VAL A 69 1.01 12.27 -0.69
C VAL A 69 2.20 13.18 -1.02
N ARG A 70 2.89 12.94 -2.15
CA ARG A 70 4.10 13.71 -2.50
C ARG A 70 3.82 15.06 -3.16
N PHE A 71 2.76 15.14 -3.95
CA PHE A 71 2.55 16.26 -4.87
C PHE A 71 1.36 17.14 -4.50
N VAL A 72 0.43 16.67 -3.67
CA VAL A 72 -0.59 17.55 -3.11
C VAL A 72 0.06 18.58 -2.21
N ARG A 73 -0.41 19.83 -2.29
CA ARG A 73 0.01 20.92 -1.42
C ARG A 73 -0.97 21.04 -0.23
N PRO A 74 -0.67 20.41 0.92
CA PRO A 74 -1.52 20.53 2.10
C PRO A 74 -1.46 21.97 2.64
N HIS A 75 -2.36 22.29 3.57
CA HIS A 75 -2.18 23.47 4.40
C HIS A 75 -0.83 23.38 5.15
N GLU A 76 -0.12 24.51 5.30
CA GLU A 76 1.25 24.56 5.85
C GLU A 76 1.40 23.86 7.21
N ALA A 77 0.36 23.97 8.05
CA ALA A 77 0.30 23.34 9.37
C ALA A 77 0.39 21.79 9.33
N PHE A 78 0.11 21.16 8.19
CA PHE A 78 0.13 19.71 7.99
C PHE A 78 1.27 19.22 7.09
N ALA A 79 2.17 20.12 6.65
CA ALA A 79 3.23 19.75 5.71
C ALA A 79 4.18 18.67 6.27
N GLU A 80 4.47 18.74 7.57
CA GLU A 80 5.31 17.73 8.23
C GLU A 80 4.65 16.35 8.23
N LEU A 81 3.34 16.29 8.49
CA LEU A 81 2.59 15.04 8.51
C LEU A 81 2.63 14.32 7.14
N PHE A 82 2.43 15.07 6.05
CA PHE A 82 2.57 14.54 4.68
C PHE A 82 3.99 14.03 4.41
N SER A 83 5.01 14.73 4.90
CA SER A 83 6.40 14.26 4.79
C SER A 83 6.63 12.94 5.51
N LYS A 84 5.92 12.63 6.60
CA LYS A 84 6.02 11.34 7.31
C LYS A 84 5.30 10.20 6.58
N MET A 85 4.25 10.52 5.82
CA MET A 85 3.50 9.56 5.00
C MET A 85 4.23 9.17 3.70
N SER A 86 5.12 10.03 3.20
CA SER A 86 5.89 9.78 1.99
C SER A 86 6.75 8.51 2.14
N GLY A 87 6.63 7.62 1.17
CA GLY A 87 7.39 6.38 1.09
C GLY A 87 6.71 5.17 1.71
N TRP A 88 5.52 5.31 2.30
CA TRP A 88 4.80 4.21 2.95
C TRP A 88 4.53 3.03 2.02
N THR A 89 4.36 3.28 0.72
CA THR A 89 4.11 2.23 -0.28
C THR A 89 5.37 1.50 -0.75
N THR A 90 6.56 1.95 -0.34
CA THR A 90 7.84 1.48 -0.87
C THR A 90 8.14 0.03 -0.51
N GLU A 91 7.86 -0.38 0.73
CA GLU A 91 8.07 -1.75 1.17
C GLU A 91 7.22 -2.73 0.38
N MET A 92 5.93 -2.44 0.23
CA MET A 92 5.01 -3.32 -0.49
C MET A 92 5.39 -3.47 -1.97
N ARG A 93 5.80 -2.38 -2.62
CA ARG A 93 6.30 -2.42 -4.00
C ARG A 93 7.61 -3.22 -4.12
N SER A 94 8.48 -3.11 -3.11
CA SER A 94 9.75 -3.84 -3.08
C SER A 94 9.52 -5.34 -2.90
N GLU A 95 8.61 -5.72 -2.01
CA GLU A 95 8.21 -7.10 -1.78
C GLU A 95 7.57 -7.74 -3.01
N LEU A 96 6.69 -7.03 -3.71
CA LEU A 96 6.13 -7.53 -4.97
C LEU A 96 7.22 -7.77 -6.01
N ARG A 97 8.14 -6.81 -6.18
CA ARG A 97 9.26 -6.96 -7.12
C ARG A 97 10.15 -8.14 -6.76
N ARG A 98 10.44 -8.34 -5.46
CA ARG A 98 11.18 -9.50 -4.96
C ARG A 98 10.47 -10.80 -5.37
N LEU A 99 9.17 -10.90 -5.12
CA LEU A 99 8.38 -12.08 -5.47
C LEU A 99 8.38 -12.39 -6.96
N THR A 100 8.26 -11.37 -7.82
CA THR A 100 8.32 -11.59 -9.27
C THR A 100 9.68 -12.17 -9.70
N ILE A 101 10.77 -11.67 -9.13
CA ILE A 101 12.13 -12.16 -9.43
C ILE A 101 12.32 -13.59 -8.91
N GLU A 102 11.87 -13.88 -7.69
CA GLU A 102 11.94 -15.21 -7.10
C GLU A 102 11.11 -16.22 -7.90
N PHE A 103 9.91 -15.83 -8.33
CA PHE A 103 9.07 -16.66 -9.18
C PHE A 103 9.73 -16.95 -10.52
N ASP A 104 10.23 -15.93 -11.22
CA ASP A 104 10.93 -16.09 -12.51
C ASP A 104 12.16 -17.01 -12.38
N THR A 105 12.92 -16.85 -11.29
CA THR A 105 14.08 -17.69 -10.97
C THR A 105 13.65 -19.14 -10.75
N LEU A 106 12.56 -19.34 -10.02
CA LEU A 106 12.03 -20.66 -9.71
C LEU A 106 11.57 -21.38 -10.98
N VAL A 107 10.74 -20.76 -11.81
CA VAL A 107 10.20 -21.39 -13.01
C VAL A 107 11.25 -21.61 -14.10
N SER A 108 12.33 -20.83 -14.10
CA SER A 108 13.45 -20.99 -15.03
C SER A 108 14.44 -22.09 -14.60
N SER A 109 14.30 -22.64 -13.40
CA SER A 109 15.23 -23.65 -12.87
C SER A 109 14.99 -25.03 -13.52
N PRO A 110 15.99 -25.61 -14.19
CA PRO A 110 15.85 -26.94 -14.80
C PRO A 110 15.65 -28.01 -13.73
N GLY A 111 14.69 -28.92 -13.95
CA GLY A 111 14.40 -30.01 -13.02
C GLY A 111 13.55 -29.60 -11.81
N LEU A 112 12.81 -28.50 -11.92
CA LEU A 112 11.87 -28.04 -10.88
C LEU A 112 10.94 -29.18 -10.45
N SER A 113 11.04 -29.60 -9.19
CA SER A 113 10.23 -30.68 -8.62
C SER A 113 9.99 -30.45 -7.13
N GLY A 114 8.90 -31.01 -6.60
CA GLY A 114 8.50 -30.80 -5.22
C GLY A 114 7.58 -29.60 -5.02
N SER A 115 7.56 -29.07 -3.80
CA SER A 115 6.68 -27.98 -3.38
C SER A 115 7.51 -26.77 -2.97
N TYR A 116 7.12 -25.60 -3.48
CA TYR A 116 7.77 -24.33 -3.18
C TYR A 116 6.76 -23.36 -2.58
N THR A 117 7.18 -22.60 -1.58
CA THR A 117 6.34 -21.58 -0.95
C THR A 117 7.02 -20.24 -1.13
N LEU A 118 6.33 -19.32 -1.79
CA LEU A 118 6.72 -17.91 -1.86
C LEU A 118 5.89 -17.16 -0.83
N THR A 119 6.57 -16.44 0.06
CA THR A 119 5.92 -15.68 1.14
C THR A 119 6.05 -14.19 0.87
N MET A 120 4.92 -13.48 0.87
CA MET A 120 4.88 -12.02 0.93
C MET A 120 4.62 -11.59 2.38
N THR A 121 5.40 -10.64 2.88
CA THR A 121 5.12 -10.01 4.18
C THR A 121 4.74 -8.57 3.94
N ILE A 122 3.56 -8.18 4.41
CA ILE A 122 3.11 -6.78 4.39
C ILE A 122 3.22 -6.26 5.82
N ASN A 123 4.18 -5.38 6.05
CA ASN A 123 4.37 -4.73 7.34
C ASN A 123 3.62 -3.39 7.38
N ALA A 124 3.42 -2.87 8.59
CA ALA A 124 3.06 -1.47 8.77
C ALA A 124 4.15 -0.58 8.14
N PRO A 125 3.79 0.56 7.54
CA PRO A 125 4.76 1.43 6.91
C PRO A 125 5.87 1.90 7.87
N THR A 126 7.12 1.89 7.41
CA THR A 126 8.20 2.58 8.11
C THR A 126 7.84 4.05 8.32
N GLY A 127 7.85 4.50 9.57
CA GLY A 127 7.49 5.88 9.94
C GLY A 127 6.07 6.06 10.45
N LEU A 128 5.25 5.00 10.53
CA LEU A 128 3.91 5.07 11.12
C LEU A 128 3.94 5.65 12.55
N GLN A 129 4.86 5.18 13.41
CA GLN A 129 5.00 5.73 14.76
C GLN A 129 5.32 7.23 14.75
N ALA A 130 6.24 7.67 13.88
CA ALA A 130 6.60 9.07 13.77
C ALA A 130 5.44 9.93 13.25
N PHE A 131 4.57 9.36 12.42
CA PHE A 131 3.32 9.98 12.00
C PHE A 131 2.33 10.09 13.16
N GLU A 132 2.14 9.03 13.96
CA GLU A 132 1.25 9.03 15.13
C GLU A 132 1.68 10.06 16.17
N ASP A 133 2.98 10.12 16.47
CA ASP A 133 3.55 11.08 17.39
C ASP A 133 3.31 12.52 16.91
N GLU A 134 3.52 12.77 15.61
CA GLU A 134 3.27 14.08 15.00
C GLU A 134 1.78 14.44 15.00
N PHE A 135 0.91 13.49 14.67
CA PHE A 135 -0.54 13.69 14.69
C PHE A 135 -1.02 14.06 16.10
N HIS A 136 -0.52 13.38 17.14
CA HIS A 136 -0.82 13.69 18.54
C HIS A 136 -0.26 15.04 18.99
N ARG A 137 0.95 15.40 18.55
CA ARG A 137 1.53 16.73 18.79
C ARG A 137 0.64 17.83 18.19
N MET A 138 0.23 17.65 16.94
CA MET A 138 -0.59 18.59 16.18
C MET A 138 -1.98 18.82 16.80
N ALA A 139 -2.55 17.81 17.45
CA ALA A 139 -3.85 17.94 18.13
C ALA A 139 -3.88 19.04 19.21
N ASN A 140 -2.70 19.39 19.76
CA ASN A 140 -2.56 20.43 20.77
C ASN A 140 -1.85 21.70 20.26
N ASP A 141 -1.49 21.76 18.97
CA ASP A 141 -0.76 22.88 18.38
C ASP A 141 -1.72 24.05 18.07
N PRO A 142 -1.53 25.24 18.68
CA PRO A 142 -2.40 26.40 18.44
C PRO A 142 -2.50 26.80 16.96
N LYS A 143 -1.44 26.58 16.16
CA LYS A 143 -1.46 26.89 14.72
C LYS A 143 -2.36 25.93 13.95
N VAL A 144 -2.34 24.66 14.33
CA VAL A 144 -3.20 23.62 13.73
C VAL A 144 -4.65 23.88 14.11
N LEU A 145 -4.92 24.16 15.39
CA LEU A 145 -6.26 24.50 15.86
C LEU A 145 -6.82 25.75 15.18
N ALA A 146 -5.99 26.79 14.99
CA ALA A 146 -6.37 27.98 14.24
C ALA A 146 -6.64 27.67 12.76
N ALA A 147 -5.80 26.85 12.13
CA ALA A 147 -5.97 26.44 10.74
C ALA A 147 -7.25 25.64 10.50
N ILE A 148 -7.65 24.78 11.45
CA ILE A 148 -8.90 24.01 11.39
C ILE A 148 -10.12 24.87 11.75
N SER A 149 -9.98 25.82 12.68
CA SER A 149 -11.09 26.70 13.10
C SER A 149 -11.34 27.85 12.14
N SER A 150 -10.40 28.13 11.25
CA SER A 150 -10.51 29.06 10.12
C SER A 150 -11.55 28.54 9.11
N LYS A 151 -12.84 28.65 9.45
CA LYS A 151 -13.88 28.75 8.43
C LYS A 151 -13.70 30.10 7.74
N LEU A 152 -13.63 30.06 6.41
CA LEU A 152 -13.81 31.22 5.53
C LEU A 152 -14.90 32.16 6.05
#